data_AF-A0A822D0A5-F1
#
_entry.id   AF-A0A822D0A5-F1
#
_cell.length_a   1.000
_cell.length_b   1.000
_cell.length_c   1.000
_cell.angle_alpha   90.00
_cell.angle_beta   90.00
_cell.angle_gamma   90.00
#
_symmetry.space_group_name_H-M   'P 1'
#
loop_
_entity.id
_entity.type
_entity.pdbx_description
1 polymer ?
#
loop_
_entity_poly.entity_id
_entity_poly.type
_entity_poly.pdbx_seq_one_letter_code
_entity_poly.pdbx_strand_id
1 'polypeptide(L)'
;MTNNTEKQVDEILALQSIFDKKFHLLDDNQYEILIDFDLSTSFKIQLNDKISYIKYLPSLTLIIHYHDEYPSDYPPSFIISCFYFSKYDLEKLCQKLDNYLFIKNEVCIYEWIELIKQEINNELILNDQFQEYINDPRALNGYSFEQAKNIFQYLINYNNECENEYFQKQYQTCLICSDMIPGIDCIRLYRCGHYYCRFCLNNY
;
A
#
# COMPACT_ATOMS: atom_id res chain seq x y z
N MET A 1 -4.43 -18.31 -33.26
CA MET A 1 -5.03 -18.72 -31.97
C MET A 1 -4.32 -17.91 -30.92
N THR A 2 -5.00 -16.98 -30.27
CA THR A 2 -4.48 -16.30 -29.10
C THR A 2 -4.51 -17.30 -27.96
N ASN A 3 -3.33 -17.72 -27.50
CA ASN A 3 -3.21 -18.62 -26.37
C ASN A 3 -3.32 -17.80 -25.09
N ASN A 4 -4.56 -17.48 -24.70
CA ASN A 4 -4.86 -16.69 -23.52
C ASN A 4 -4.18 -17.28 -22.27
N THR A 5 -4.23 -18.61 -22.12
CA THR A 5 -3.58 -19.33 -21.02
C THR A 5 -2.09 -19.05 -20.94
N GLU A 6 -1.37 -19.08 -22.07
CA GLU A 6 0.08 -18.79 -22.09
C GLU A 6 0.37 -17.35 -21.65
N LYS A 7 -0.40 -16.37 -22.16
CA LYS A 7 -0.25 -14.96 -21.76
C LYS A 7 -0.57 -14.71 -20.29
N GLN A 8 -1.60 -15.37 -19.77
CA GLN A 8 -1.96 -15.30 -18.36
C GLN A 8 -0.85 -15.86 -17.48
N VAL A 9 -0.30 -17.03 -17.83
CA VAL A 9 0.82 -17.65 -17.09
C VAL A 9 2.04 -16.74 -17.09
N ASP A 10 2.40 -16.17 -18.25
CA ASP A 10 3.53 -15.25 -18.36
C ASP A 10 3.34 -13.99 -17.52
N GLU A 11 2.13 -13.40 -17.52
CA GLU A 11 1.82 -12.24 -16.67
C GLU A 11 1.90 -12.58 -15.18
N ILE A 12 1.36 -13.72 -14.75
CA ILE A 12 1.43 -14.16 -13.36
C ILE A 12 2.87 -14.35 -12.91
N LEU A 13 3.72 -14.96 -13.74
CA LEU A 13 5.14 -15.15 -13.42
C LEU A 13 5.86 -13.80 -13.27
N ALA A 14 5.55 -12.82 -14.13
CA ALA A 14 6.08 -11.47 -14.03
C ALA A 14 5.61 -10.78 -12.73
N LEU A 15 4.31 -10.83 -12.43
CA LEU A 15 3.74 -10.23 -11.22
C LEU A 15 4.31 -10.88 -9.94
N GLN A 16 4.44 -12.20 -9.90
CA GLN A 16 5.08 -12.92 -8.80
C GLN A 16 6.51 -12.47 -8.58
N SER A 17 7.29 -12.27 -9.66
CA SER A 17 8.66 -11.77 -9.55
C SER A 17 8.74 -10.32 -9.06
N ILE A 18 7.76 -9.48 -9.42
CA ILE A 18 7.76 -8.05 -9.06
C ILE A 18 7.30 -7.85 -7.61
N PHE A 19 6.23 -8.54 -7.20
CA PHE A 19 5.56 -8.31 -5.93
C PHE A 19 5.99 -9.32 -4.84
N ASP A 20 6.65 -10.41 -5.20
CA ASP A 20 7.18 -11.43 -4.27
C ASP A 20 6.11 -11.83 -3.23
N LYS A 21 6.35 -11.53 -1.95
CA LYS A 21 5.46 -11.85 -0.82
C LYS A 21 4.14 -11.09 -0.80
N LYS A 22 3.92 -10.18 -1.75
CA LYS A 22 2.69 -9.36 -1.87
C LYS A 22 1.75 -9.86 -2.97
N PHE A 23 2.05 -11.00 -3.56
CA PHE A 23 1.20 -11.65 -4.56
C PHE A 23 0.79 -13.03 -4.04
N HIS A 24 -0.51 -13.28 -3.95
CA HIS A 24 -1.08 -14.50 -3.40
C HIS A 24 -2.13 -15.11 -4.33
N LEU A 25 -2.10 -16.43 -4.49
CA LEU A 25 -3.19 -17.18 -5.12
C LEU A 25 -4.28 -17.42 -4.07
N LEU A 26 -5.51 -16.99 -4.34
CA LEU A 26 -6.66 -17.21 -3.44
C LEU A 26 -7.43 -18.49 -3.80
N ASP A 27 -7.72 -18.67 -5.08
CA ASP A 27 -8.46 -19.81 -5.64
C ASP A 27 -8.04 -19.99 -7.11
N ASP A 28 -8.56 -21.00 -7.80
CA ASP A 28 -8.33 -21.24 -9.22
C ASP A 28 -8.67 -19.97 -10.02
N ASN A 29 -7.62 -19.33 -10.57
CA ASN A 29 -7.66 -18.07 -11.33
C ASN A 29 -7.97 -16.79 -10.55
N GLN A 30 -7.96 -16.81 -9.22
CA GLN A 30 -8.10 -15.62 -8.38
C GLN A 30 -6.80 -15.27 -7.65
N TYR A 31 -6.36 -14.03 -7.79
CA TYR A 31 -5.10 -13.56 -7.21
C TYR A 31 -5.32 -12.29 -6.39
N GLU A 32 -4.67 -12.23 -5.24
CA GLU A 32 -4.58 -11.07 -4.38
C GLU A 32 -3.22 -10.39 -4.57
N ILE A 33 -3.24 -9.07 -4.71
CA ILE A 33 -2.05 -8.23 -4.83
C ILE A 33 -2.12 -7.13 -3.79
N LEU A 34 -1.11 -7.07 -2.92
CA LEU A 34 -0.94 -6.00 -1.93
C LEU A 34 -0.12 -4.85 -2.55
N ILE A 35 -0.80 -3.73 -2.77
CA ILE A 35 -0.25 -2.53 -3.41
C ILE A 35 0.20 -1.55 -2.32
N ASP A 36 1.51 -1.36 -2.22
CA ASP A 36 2.09 -0.31 -1.39
C ASP A 36 2.11 1.02 -2.12
N PHE A 37 2.04 2.10 -1.34
CA PHE A 37 2.13 3.47 -1.85
C PHE A 37 3.49 4.07 -1.50
N ASP A 38 4.20 4.54 -2.52
CA ASP A 38 5.46 5.25 -2.35
C ASP A 38 5.20 6.72 -2.00
N LEU A 39 5.17 7.02 -0.70
CA LEU A 39 4.93 8.36 -0.17
C LEU A 39 6.22 9.19 -0.27
N SER A 40 6.41 9.84 -1.43
CA SER A 40 7.60 10.67 -1.71
C SER A 40 7.70 11.94 -0.83
N THR A 41 6.59 12.35 -0.21
CA THR A 41 6.50 13.54 0.67
C THR A 41 5.79 13.20 1.97
N SER A 42 5.78 14.13 2.93
CA SER A 42 5.03 13.96 4.18
C SER A 42 3.54 13.79 3.88
N PHE A 43 3.04 12.57 4.00
CA PHE A 43 1.65 12.24 3.73
C PHE A 43 0.77 12.68 4.90
N LYS A 44 -0.19 13.55 4.65
CA LYS A 44 -1.02 14.14 5.69
C LYS A 44 -2.23 13.25 5.97
N ILE A 45 -2.41 12.81 7.21
CA ILE A 45 -3.66 12.21 7.65
C ILE A 45 -4.42 13.18 8.55
N GLN A 46 -5.71 13.33 8.34
CA GLN A 46 -6.56 14.25 9.10
C GLN A 46 -7.83 13.58 9.62
N LEU A 47 -8.14 13.83 10.89
CA LEU A 47 -9.36 13.42 11.56
C LEU A 47 -9.91 14.61 12.37
N ASN A 48 -10.99 15.23 11.90
CA ASN A 48 -11.48 16.51 12.44
C ASN A 48 -10.35 17.56 12.44
N ASP A 49 -10.03 18.12 13.61
CA ASP A 49 -8.94 19.09 13.82
C ASP A 49 -7.58 18.43 14.06
N LYS A 50 -7.50 17.10 14.15
CA LYS A 50 -6.24 16.38 14.37
C LYS A 50 -5.56 16.10 13.06
N ILE A 51 -4.31 16.53 12.95
CA ILE A 51 -3.45 16.30 11.79
C ILE A 51 -2.22 15.52 12.25
N SER A 52 -1.79 14.57 11.44
CA SER A 52 -0.50 13.89 11.59
C SER A 52 0.12 13.67 10.21
N TYR A 53 1.44 13.50 10.19
CA TYR A 53 2.18 13.24 8.96
C TYR A 53 2.84 11.88 9.07
N ILE A 54 2.66 11.04 8.06
CA ILE A 54 3.19 9.69 7.98
C ILE A 54 4.01 9.53 6.69
N LYS A 55 4.83 8.50 6.66
CA LYS A 55 5.67 8.09 5.51
C LYS A 55 5.30 6.70 5.00
N TYR A 56 4.55 5.93 5.78
CA TYR A 56 4.15 4.58 5.43
C TYR A 56 2.63 4.44 5.59
N LEU A 57 2.02 3.80 4.61
CA LEU A 57 0.63 3.36 4.64
C LEU A 57 0.60 1.84 4.56
N PRO A 58 -0.39 1.18 5.21
CA PRO A 58 -0.71 -0.21 4.92
C PRO A 58 -1.01 -0.38 3.44
N SER A 59 -0.86 -1.59 2.91
CA SER A 59 -1.15 -1.85 1.49
C SER A 59 -2.65 -1.77 1.20
N LEU A 60 -3.00 -1.34 0.00
CA LEU A 60 -4.32 -1.56 -0.59
C LEU A 60 -4.35 -2.96 -1.24
N THR A 61 -5.50 -3.64 -1.15
CA THR A 61 -5.66 -4.97 -1.74
C THR A 61 -6.39 -4.88 -3.08
N LEU A 62 -5.76 -5.36 -4.14
CA LEU A 62 -6.39 -5.61 -5.44
C LEU A 62 -6.57 -7.12 -5.61
N ILE A 63 -7.82 -7.57 -5.77
CA ILE A 63 -8.13 -8.95 -6.12
C ILE A 63 -8.51 -8.98 -7.58
N ILE A 64 -7.88 -9.85 -8.36
CA ILE A 64 -8.16 -10.06 -9.78
C ILE A 64 -8.68 -11.47 -10.00
N HIS A 65 -9.56 -11.61 -11.00
CA HIS A 65 -10.09 -12.91 -11.43
C HIS A 65 -9.93 -13.06 -12.93
N TYR A 66 -9.09 -14.02 -13.33
CA TYR A 66 -8.85 -14.36 -14.73
C TYR A 66 -9.95 -15.27 -15.25
N HIS A 67 -10.37 -15.01 -16.48
CA HIS A 67 -11.32 -15.82 -17.23
C HIS A 67 -10.70 -16.21 -18.58
N ASP A 68 -11.28 -17.19 -19.27
CA ASP A 68 -10.68 -17.81 -20.46
C ASP A 68 -10.50 -16.82 -21.63
N GLU A 69 -11.28 -15.74 -21.65
CA GLU A 69 -11.27 -14.71 -22.69
C GLU A 69 -10.24 -13.59 -22.47
N TYR A 70 -9.61 -13.50 -21.30
CA TYR A 70 -8.54 -12.52 -21.06
C TYR A 70 -7.19 -13.07 -21.55
N PRO A 71 -6.36 -12.31 -22.29
CA PRO A 71 -6.52 -10.90 -22.67
C PRO A 71 -7.14 -10.66 -24.05
N SER A 72 -7.67 -11.67 -24.75
CA SER A 72 -8.12 -11.45 -26.14
C SER A 72 -9.33 -10.53 -26.28
N ASP A 73 -10.27 -10.58 -25.33
CA ASP A 73 -11.57 -9.94 -25.51
C ASP A 73 -11.78 -8.73 -24.59
N TYR A 74 -11.64 -8.93 -23.28
CA TYR A 74 -11.87 -7.93 -22.23
C TYR A 74 -10.91 -8.15 -21.04
N PRO A 75 -10.67 -7.09 -20.22
CA PRO A 75 -9.79 -7.18 -19.05
C PRO A 75 -10.38 -8.09 -17.96
N PRO A 76 -9.56 -8.55 -16.99
CA PRO A 76 -10.03 -9.44 -15.94
C PRO A 76 -11.01 -8.72 -15.00
N SER A 77 -11.81 -9.50 -14.27
CA SER A 77 -12.65 -8.91 -13.21
C SER A 77 -11.80 -8.54 -12.00
N PHE A 78 -12.23 -7.54 -11.24
CA PHE A 78 -11.47 -7.08 -10.08
C PHE A 78 -12.35 -6.64 -8.90
N ILE A 79 -11.72 -6.63 -7.72
CA ILE A 79 -12.21 -6.04 -6.47
C ILE A 79 -11.07 -5.21 -5.89
N ILE A 80 -11.38 -4.03 -5.37
CA ILE A 80 -10.43 -3.16 -4.65
C ILE A 80 -10.89 -3.08 -3.20
N SER A 81 -10.00 -3.38 -2.26
CA SER A 81 -10.27 -3.25 -0.84
C SER A 81 -9.21 -2.45 -0.10
N CYS A 82 -9.66 -1.50 0.72
CA CYS A 82 -8.80 -0.73 1.60
C CYS A 82 -9.63 -0.24 2.78
N PHE A 83 -9.20 -0.53 4.00
CA PHE A 83 -9.96 -0.19 5.20
C PHE A 83 -9.85 1.28 5.60
N TYR A 84 -8.91 2.03 5.03
CA TYR A 84 -8.66 3.43 5.39
C TYR A 84 -8.96 4.42 4.26
N PHE A 85 -9.28 3.95 3.05
CA PHE A 85 -9.83 4.81 1.99
C PHE A 85 -11.33 4.97 2.18
N SER A 86 -11.89 6.09 1.76
CA SER A 86 -13.35 6.24 1.73
C SER A 86 -13.96 5.33 0.67
N LYS A 87 -15.25 5.02 0.80
CA LYS A 87 -15.96 4.22 -0.21
C LYS A 87 -15.92 4.94 -1.56
N TYR A 88 -16.09 6.25 -1.55
CA TYR A 88 -16.03 7.10 -2.73
C TYR A 88 -14.67 7.06 -3.43
N ASP A 89 -13.57 7.11 -2.68
CA ASP A 89 -12.22 7.02 -3.28
C ASP A 89 -11.98 5.65 -3.92
N LEU A 90 -12.46 4.56 -3.29
CA LEU A 90 -12.37 3.23 -3.88
C LEU A 90 -13.24 3.08 -5.14
N GLU A 91 -14.42 3.70 -5.16
CA GLU A 91 -15.28 3.72 -6.35
C GLU A 91 -14.65 4.52 -7.49
N LYS A 92 -13.98 5.63 -7.20
CA LYS A 92 -13.17 6.37 -8.19
C LYS A 92 -12.07 5.51 -8.78
N LEU A 93 -11.37 4.73 -7.95
CA LEU A 93 -10.37 3.77 -8.45
C LEU A 93 -11.02 2.74 -9.37
N CYS A 94 -12.17 2.18 -8.99
CA CYS A 94 -12.90 1.23 -9.84
C CYS A 94 -13.25 1.86 -11.20
N GLN A 95 -13.81 3.07 -11.21
CA GLN A 95 -14.12 3.80 -12.44
C GLN A 95 -12.87 4.09 -13.28
N LYS A 96 -11.74 4.38 -12.64
CA LYS A 96 -10.48 4.63 -13.36
C LYS A 96 -9.99 3.35 -14.06
N LEU A 97 -10.11 2.19 -13.41
CA LEU A 97 -9.80 0.91 -14.04
C LEU A 97 -10.79 0.55 -15.15
N ASP A 98 -12.08 0.83 -14.98
CA ASP A 98 -13.09 0.61 -16.03
C ASP A 98 -12.84 1.46 -17.28
N ASN A 99 -12.37 2.69 -17.09
CA ASN A 99 -12.05 3.62 -18.16
C ASN A 99 -10.63 3.43 -18.73
N TYR A 100 -9.88 2.45 -18.23
CA TYR A 100 -8.57 2.09 -18.77
C TYR A 100 -8.71 1.68 -20.24
N LEU A 101 -7.81 2.17 -21.09
CA LEU A 101 -7.77 1.81 -22.51
C LEU A 101 -7.18 0.41 -22.68
N PHE A 102 -8.01 -0.60 -22.52
CA PHE A 102 -7.62 -1.99 -22.72
C PHE A 102 -7.33 -2.28 -24.21
N ILE A 103 -6.13 -2.79 -24.48
CA ILE A 103 -5.71 -3.21 -25.82
C ILE A 103 -5.93 -4.72 -25.92
N LYS A 104 -6.78 -5.15 -26.86
CA LYS A 104 -7.05 -6.58 -27.08
C LYS A 104 -5.77 -7.35 -27.34
N ASN A 105 -5.66 -8.50 -26.69
CA ASN A 105 -4.52 -9.39 -26.68
C ASN A 105 -3.31 -8.89 -25.87
N GLU A 106 -3.39 -7.75 -25.19
CA GLU A 106 -2.35 -7.29 -24.27
C GLU A 106 -2.80 -7.48 -22.82
N VAL A 107 -1.85 -7.84 -21.98
CA VAL A 107 -2.06 -7.97 -20.54
C VAL A 107 -2.00 -6.58 -19.88
N CYS A 108 -2.65 -6.38 -18.73
CA CYS A 108 -2.84 -5.02 -18.19
C CYS A 108 -2.76 -4.86 -16.65
N ILE A 109 -2.46 -5.92 -15.90
CA ILE A 109 -2.55 -5.86 -14.43
C ILE A 109 -1.47 -4.95 -13.84
N TYR A 110 -0.27 -4.95 -14.40
CA TYR A 110 0.79 -4.08 -13.91
C TYR A 110 0.43 -2.59 -14.11
N GLU A 111 -0.14 -2.25 -15.26
CA GLU A 111 -0.63 -0.91 -15.56
C GLU A 111 -1.74 -0.47 -14.61
N TRP A 112 -2.66 -1.38 -14.26
CA TRP A 112 -3.70 -1.10 -13.25
C TRP A 112 -3.08 -0.77 -11.89
N ILE A 113 -2.06 -1.51 -11.46
CA ILE A 113 -1.37 -1.27 -10.19
C ILE A 113 -0.70 0.11 -10.21
N GLU A 114 -0.02 0.47 -11.30
CA GLU A 114 0.61 1.79 -11.43
C GLU A 114 -0.42 2.92 -11.46
N LEU A 115 -1.57 2.72 -12.10
CA LEU A 115 -2.66 3.70 -12.08
C LEU A 115 -3.26 3.89 -10.68
N ILE A 116 -3.36 2.83 -9.88
CA ILE A 116 -3.83 2.90 -8.49
C ILE A 116 -2.83 3.69 -7.64
N LYS A 117 -1.53 3.40 -7.75
CA LYS A 117 -0.48 4.11 -6.99
C LYS A 117 -0.47 5.62 -7.25
N GLN A 118 -0.80 6.04 -8.48
CA GLN A 118 -0.81 7.44 -8.88
C GLN A 118 -2.00 8.25 -8.33
N GLU A 119 -3.08 7.60 -7.89
CA GLU A 119 -4.29 8.29 -7.45
C GLU A 119 -4.23 8.77 -6.00
N ILE A 120 -3.22 8.36 -5.24
CA ILE A 120 -3.11 8.79 -3.86
C ILE A 120 -2.69 10.27 -3.82
N ASN A 121 -3.65 11.15 -3.50
CA ASN A 121 -3.34 12.52 -3.15
C ASN A 121 -2.51 12.51 -1.86
N ASN A 122 -1.55 13.41 -1.69
CA ASN A 122 -0.66 13.47 -0.51
C ASN A 122 -1.38 13.74 0.84
N GLU A 123 -2.70 13.55 0.88
CA GLU A 123 -3.51 13.61 2.08
C GLU A 123 -4.65 12.58 2.09
N LEU A 124 -5.05 12.18 3.30
CA LEU A 124 -6.20 11.33 3.58
C LEU A 124 -7.06 11.99 4.68
N ILE A 125 -8.33 12.23 4.37
CA ILE A 125 -9.29 12.85 5.29
C ILE A 125 -10.27 11.77 5.75
N LEU A 126 -10.12 11.32 6.99
CA LEU A 126 -10.86 10.19 7.53
C LEU A 126 -12.28 10.54 8.02
N ASN A 127 -12.85 11.71 7.74
CA ASN A 127 -14.17 12.12 8.23
C ASN A 127 -14.97 12.89 7.17
N ASP A 128 -14.66 12.74 5.88
CA ASP A 128 -15.35 13.47 4.83
C ASP A 128 -16.82 13.01 4.73
N GLN A 129 -17.74 13.86 5.19
CA GLN A 129 -19.14 13.48 5.45
C GLN A 129 -20.08 13.62 4.24
N PHE A 130 -19.60 13.99 3.05
CA PHE A 130 -20.52 14.44 2.00
C PHE A 130 -20.12 14.05 0.58
N GLN A 131 -20.04 12.74 0.32
CA GLN A 131 -19.91 12.24 -1.04
C GLN A 131 -20.97 11.16 -1.31
N GLU A 132 -21.81 11.42 -2.32
CA GLU A 132 -22.71 10.41 -2.86
C GLU A 132 -21.87 9.30 -3.48
N TYR A 133 -21.99 8.10 -2.92
CA TYR A 133 -21.38 6.89 -3.47
C TYR A 133 -22.35 6.22 -4.45
N ILE A 134 -21.80 5.69 -5.54
CA ILE A 134 -22.53 5.03 -6.64
C ILE A 134 -22.84 3.57 -6.26
N ASN A 135 -22.30 3.12 -5.14
CA ASN A 135 -22.51 1.81 -4.52
C ASN A 135 -21.94 0.66 -5.37
N ASP A 136 -20.72 0.86 -5.88
CA ASP A 136 -20.01 -0.15 -6.67
C ASP A 136 -19.68 -1.37 -5.78
N PRO A 137 -20.13 -2.58 -6.11
CA PRO A 137 -19.88 -3.77 -5.29
C PRO A 137 -18.39 -4.17 -5.26
N ARG A 138 -17.57 -3.70 -6.22
CA ARG A 138 -16.13 -4.02 -6.29
C ARG A 138 -15.29 -3.18 -5.32
N ALA A 139 -15.81 -2.06 -4.85
CA ALA A 139 -15.13 -1.16 -3.93
C ALA A 139 -15.39 -1.59 -2.47
N LEU A 140 -14.61 -2.52 -1.92
CA LEU A 140 -14.85 -3.05 -0.58
C LEU A 140 -14.18 -2.17 0.49
N ASN A 141 -15.02 -1.53 1.29
CA ASN A 141 -14.56 -0.70 2.39
C ASN A 141 -14.92 -1.33 3.75
N GLY A 142 -13.93 -1.47 4.63
CA GLY A 142 -14.15 -1.81 6.03
C GLY A 142 -14.46 -0.60 6.92
N TYR A 143 -14.24 0.61 6.41
CA TYR A 143 -14.40 1.89 7.10
C TYR A 143 -15.87 2.19 7.40
N SER A 144 -16.17 2.44 8.67
CA SER A 144 -17.32 3.23 9.08
C SER A 144 -16.85 4.51 9.78
N PHE A 145 -17.67 5.56 9.75
CA PHE A 145 -17.33 6.84 10.41
C PHE A 145 -17.02 6.67 11.90
N GLU A 146 -17.70 5.74 12.57
CA GLU A 146 -17.44 5.42 13.99
C GLU A 146 -16.05 4.84 14.23
N GLN A 147 -15.46 4.22 13.20
CA GLN A 147 -14.12 3.63 13.24
C GLN A 147 -13.03 4.59 12.80
N ALA A 148 -13.36 5.77 12.26
CA ALA A 148 -12.39 6.74 11.76
C ALA A 148 -11.30 7.10 12.78
N LYS A 149 -11.67 7.19 14.07
CA LYS A 149 -10.71 7.40 15.16
C LYS A 149 -9.73 6.23 15.34
N ASN A 150 -10.23 5.01 15.24
CA ASN A 150 -9.42 3.79 15.36
C ASN A 150 -8.47 3.66 14.17
N ILE A 151 -8.97 3.98 12.97
CA ILE A 151 -8.19 3.98 11.74
C ILE A 151 -7.10 5.04 11.80
N PHE A 152 -7.43 6.28 12.21
CA PHE A 152 -6.43 7.34 12.40
C PHE A 152 -5.30 6.91 13.33
N GLN A 153 -5.65 6.32 14.49
CA GLN A 153 -4.65 5.84 15.43
C GLN A 153 -3.85 4.65 14.89
N TYR A 154 -4.51 3.74 14.17
CA TYR A 154 -3.86 2.60 13.52
C TYR A 154 -2.80 3.07 12.51
N LEU A 155 -3.14 4.03 11.64
CA LEU A 155 -2.19 4.56 10.64
C LEU A 155 -0.95 5.19 11.29
N ILE A 156 -1.13 5.89 12.42
CA ILE A 156 0.00 6.43 13.20
C ILE A 156 0.87 5.30 13.75
N ASN A 157 0.24 4.28 14.34
CA ASN A 157 0.97 3.15 14.93
C ASN A 157 1.74 2.37 13.84
N TYR A 158 1.08 2.04 12.74
CA TYR A 158 1.68 1.38 11.58
C TYR A 158 2.89 2.16 11.05
N ASN A 159 2.74 3.49 10.88
CA ASN A 159 3.86 4.34 10.47
C ASN A 159 5.05 4.26 11.44
N ASN A 160 4.80 4.31 12.74
CA ASN A 160 5.85 4.23 13.75
C ASN A 160 6.54 2.86 13.77
N GLU A 161 5.77 1.78 13.56
CA GLU A 161 6.29 0.42 13.44
C GLU A 161 7.19 0.30 12.21
N CYS A 162 6.74 0.76 11.03
CA CYS A 162 7.55 0.78 9.82
C CYS A 162 8.80 1.65 9.95
N GLU A 163 8.70 2.85 10.55
CA GLU A 163 9.88 3.70 10.81
C GLU A 163 10.88 3.00 11.75
N ASN A 164 10.40 2.28 12.76
CA ASN A 164 11.24 1.54 13.68
C ASN A 164 11.89 0.32 13.01
N GLU A 165 11.14 -0.45 12.21
CA GLU A 165 11.69 -1.57 11.44
C GLU A 165 12.74 -1.11 10.43
N TYR A 166 12.46 -0.02 9.72
CA TYR A 166 13.42 0.62 8.83
C TYR A 166 14.67 1.03 9.62
N PHE A 167 14.49 1.72 10.76
CA PHE A 167 15.60 2.12 11.61
C PHE A 167 16.46 0.94 12.08
N GLN A 168 15.85 -0.16 12.53
CA GLN A 168 16.57 -1.34 13.02
C GLN A 168 17.43 -2.02 11.96
N LYS A 169 17.01 -1.95 10.69
CA LYS A 169 17.75 -2.50 9.53
C LYS A 169 18.89 -1.61 9.06
N GLN A 170 18.91 -0.32 9.44
CA GLN A 170 19.95 0.63 9.04
C GLN A 170 21.16 0.58 9.98
N TYR A 171 22.35 0.88 9.44
CA TYR A 171 23.54 1.14 10.24
C TYR A 171 23.60 2.62 10.64
N GLN A 172 24.00 2.88 11.87
CA GLN A 172 24.19 4.21 12.43
C GLN A 172 25.60 4.35 12.98
N THR A 173 26.14 5.56 12.99
CA THR A 173 27.47 5.82 13.56
C THR A 173 27.34 6.25 15.02
N CYS A 174 28.01 5.56 15.93
CA CYS A 174 28.07 5.96 17.33
C CYS A 174 28.92 7.23 17.49
N LEU A 175 28.39 8.27 18.15
CA LEU A 175 29.12 9.53 18.34
C LEU A 175 30.29 9.46 19.35
N ILE A 176 30.43 8.37 20.12
CA ILE A 176 31.51 8.21 21.10
C ILE A 176 32.68 7.42 20.50
N CYS A 177 32.42 6.21 19.98
CA CYS A 177 33.46 5.36 19.42
C CYS A 177 33.64 5.48 17.90
N SER A 178 32.73 6.17 17.20
CA SER A 178 32.70 6.27 15.72
C SER A 178 32.45 4.95 14.98
N ASP A 179 32.11 3.88 15.68
CA ASP A 179 31.78 2.60 15.05
C ASP A 179 30.40 2.63 14.39
N MET A 180 30.25 1.90 13.28
CA MET A 180 28.96 1.61 12.68
C MET A 180 28.28 0.48 13.45
N ILE A 181 27.08 0.77 13.93
CA ILE A 181 26.25 -0.16 14.70
C ILE A 181 24.91 -0.35 13.99
N PRO A 182 24.39 -1.58 13.91
CA PRO A 182 23.05 -1.79 13.39
C PRO A 182 22.03 -1.13 14.34
N GLY A 183 20.93 -0.59 13.80
CA GLY A 183 19.93 0.13 14.57
C GLY A 183 19.36 -0.68 15.74
N ILE A 184 19.30 -2.01 15.61
CA ILE A 184 18.88 -2.95 16.67
C ILE A 184 19.78 -2.92 17.92
N ASP A 185 21.06 -2.57 17.76
CA ASP A 185 22.06 -2.44 18.83
C ASP A 185 22.42 -0.98 19.15
N CYS A 186 21.68 -0.06 18.54
CA CYS A 186 21.80 1.37 18.74
C CYS A 186 20.75 1.88 19.73
N ILE A 187 21.11 2.90 20.49
CA ILE A 187 20.18 3.71 21.26
C ILE A 187 20.04 5.06 20.55
N ARG A 188 18.80 5.41 20.19
CA ARG A 188 18.43 6.75 19.69
C ARG A 188 17.90 7.60 20.83
N LEU A 189 18.56 8.70 21.16
CA LEU A 189 18.08 9.62 22.19
C LEU A 189 16.84 10.37 21.71
N TYR A 190 15.73 10.28 22.46
CA TYR A 190 14.43 10.84 22.07
C TYR A 190 14.46 12.36 21.80
N ARG A 191 15.30 13.13 22.52
CA ARG A 191 15.31 14.60 22.41
C ARG A 191 16.16 15.17 21.29
N CYS A 192 17.24 14.48 20.90
CA CYS A 192 18.21 15.02 19.94
C CYS A 192 18.43 14.10 18.73
N GLY A 193 17.83 12.91 18.71
CA GLY A 193 17.92 11.97 17.60
C GLY A 193 19.30 11.33 17.41
N HIS A 194 20.28 11.65 18.26
CA HIS A 194 21.64 11.12 18.18
C HIS A 194 21.72 9.64 18.56
N TYR A 195 22.72 8.98 17.99
CA TYR A 195 22.92 7.53 18.01
C TYR A 195 24.17 7.14 18.80
N TYR A 196 24.02 6.11 19.64
CA TYR A 196 25.09 5.59 20.47
C TYR A 196 24.99 4.07 20.58
N CYS A 197 26.13 3.38 20.66
CA CYS A 197 26.13 1.95 20.96
C CYS A 197 25.79 1.74 22.44
N ARG A 198 25.13 0.62 22.75
CA ARG A 198 24.78 0.25 24.14
C ARG A 198 26.00 0.22 25.06
N PHE A 199 27.15 -0.21 24.55
CA PHE A 199 28.40 -0.27 25.32
C PHE A 199 28.86 1.13 25.77
N CYS A 200 28.93 2.10 24.85
CA CYS A 200 29.39 3.45 25.20
C CYS A 200 28.42 4.16 26.14
N LEU A 201 27.11 3.95 26.00
CA LEU A 201 26.12 4.54 26.91
C LEU A 201 26.08 3.89 28.30
N ASN A 202 26.39 2.61 28.42
CA ASN A 202 26.43 1.93 29.72
C ASN A 202 27.74 2.16 30.49
N ASN A 203 28.77 2.67 29.82
CA ASN A 203 30.10 2.93 30.40
C ASN A 203 30.37 4.44 30.61
N TYR A 204 29.32 5.26 30.62
CA TYR A 204 29.32 6.70 30.89
C TYR A 204 28.27 7.02 31.95
#